data_AF-A0A9D0ZT54-F1
#
_entry.id   AF-A0A9D0ZT54-F1
#
_cell.length_a   1.000
_cell.length_b   1.000
_cell.length_c   1.000
_cell.angle_alpha   90.00
_cell.angle_beta   90.00
_cell.angle_gamma   90.00
#
_symmetry.space_group_name_H-M   'P 1'
#
loop_
_entity.id
_entity.type
_entity.pdbx_description
1 polymer ?
#
loop_
_entity_poly.entity_id
_entity_poly.type
_entity_poly.pdbx_seq_one_letter_code
_entity_poly.pdbx_strand_id
1 'polypeptide(L)'
;RMQDMMKMYGMYGMDPSMFGTQETLVLNANNELVQYIFSHQDSDRIPMFCQQLYDLALLSHKPLNPDEMTKFIARSNEIMMLLAK
;
A
#
# COMPACT_ATOMS: atom_id res chain seq x y z
N ARG A 1 -8.87 -14.36 -3.25
CA ARG A 1 -9.32 -15.72 -3.61
C ARG A 1 -10.12 -16.42 -2.52
N MET A 2 -9.60 -16.61 -1.30
CA MET A 2 -10.42 -17.15 -0.18
C MET A 2 -11.52 -16.17 0.26
N GLN A 3 -11.23 -14.86 0.28
CA GLN A 3 -12.25 -13.80 0.51
C GLN A 3 -13.36 -13.80 -0.54
N ASP A 4 -13.02 -14.03 -1.81
CA ASP A 4 -14.01 -14.05 -2.90
C ASP A 4 -14.97 -15.23 -2.76
N MET A 5 -14.47 -16.36 -2.26
CA MET A 5 -15.28 -17.55 -1.99
C MET A 5 -16.15 -17.38 -0.73
N MET A 6 -15.66 -16.69 0.31
CA MET A 6 -16.48 -16.34 1.48
C MET A 6 -17.63 -15.39 1.14
N LYS A 7 -17.43 -14.40 0.26
CA LYS A 7 -18.51 -13.52 -0.23
C LYS A 7 -19.62 -14.28 -0.95
N MET A 8 -19.32 -15.42 -1.56
CA MET A 8 -20.29 -16.20 -2.33
C MET A 8 -21.06 -17.22 -1.48
N TYR A 9 -20.49 -17.69 -0.36
CA TYR A 9 -21.03 -18.81 0.42
C TYR A 9 -21.45 -18.49 1.86
N GLY A 10 -21.15 -17.31 2.43
CA GLY A 10 -21.42 -17.02 3.83
C GLY A 10 -21.91 -15.60 4.10
N MET A 11 -23.08 -15.51 4.73
CA MET A 11 -23.62 -14.36 5.47
C MET A 11 -24.27 -13.23 4.66
N TYR A 12 -25.53 -13.47 4.28
CA TYR A 12 -26.58 -12.44 4.32
C TYR A 12 -26.58 -11.78 5.73
N GLY A 13 -25.98 -10.59 5.86
CA GLY A 13 -26.20 -9.72 7.01
C GLY A 13 -25.02 -9.44 7.94
N MET A 14 -23.80 -9.94 7.67
CA MET A 14 -22.60 -9.47 8.36
C MET A 14 -21.66 -8.81 7.37
N ASP A 15 -21.34 -7.53 7.61
CA ASP A 15 -20.40 -6.79 6.79
C ASP A 15 -19.03 -7.50 6.83
N PRO A 16 -18.51 -8.00 5.70
CA PRO A 16 -17.20 -8.64 5.63
C PRO A 16 -16.05 -7.75 6.13
N SER A 17 -16.26 -6.43 6.19
CA SER A 17 -15.29 -5.48 6.74
C SER A 17 -15.18 -5.51 8.27
N MET A 18 -16.09 -6.19 8.98
CA MET A 18 -15.99 -6.45 10.44
C MET A 18 -14.92 -7.49 10.78
N PHE A 19 -14.57 -8.37 9.85
CA PHE A 19 -13.40 -9.25 9.98
C PHE A 19 -12.20 -8.49 9.42
N GLY A 20 -11.48 -7.80 10.31
CA GLY A 20 -10.26 -7.09 9.94
C GLY A 20 -9.39 -7.96 9.04
N THR A 21 -9.16 -7.49 7.81
CA THR A 21 -8.31 -8.19 6.87
C THR A 21 -6.88 -8.10 7.39
N GLN A 22 -6.37 -9.20 7.94
CA GLN A 22 -4.95 -9.32 8.25
C GLN A 22 -4.18 -9.35 6.93
N GLU A 23 -3.70 -8.20 6.49
CA GLU A 23 -2.81 -8.07 5.35
C GLU A 23 -1.36 -8.14 5.86
N THR A 24 -0.53 -8.99 5.23
CA THR A 24 0.91 -9.10 5.54
C THR A 24 1.70 -8.48 4.40
N LEU A 25 2.48 -7.44 4.71
CA LEU A 25 3.39 -6.81 3.75
C LEU A 25 4.76 -7.50 3.81
N VAL A 26 5.16 -8.14 2.71
CA VAL A 26 6.50 -8.73 2.57
C VAL A 26 7.36 -7.79 1.75
N LEU A 27 8.50 -7.37 2.31
CA LEU A 27 9.43 -6.45 1.67
C LEU A 27 10.73 -7.16 1.28
N ASN A 28 11.29 -6.79 0.12
CA ASN A 28 12.60 -7.27 -0.31
C ASN A 28 13.71 -6.41 0.32
N ALA A 29 14.41 -6.95 1.32
CA ALA A 29 15.53 -6.26 1.98
C ALA A 29 16.74 -5.97 1.07
N ASN A 30 16.81 -6.59 -0.12
CA ASN A 30 17.84 -6.29 -1.12
C ASN A 30 17.47 -5.13 -2.04
N ASN A 31 16.27 -4.55 -1.91
CA ASN A 31 15.87 -3.39 -2.69
C ASN A 31 16.43 -2.10 -2.06
N GLU A 32 17.05 -1.25 -2.88
CA GLU A 32 17.70 -0.01 -2.42
C GLU A 32 16.73 0.94 -1.70
N LEU A 33 15.47 1.04 -2.14
CA LEU A 33 14.46 1.88 -1.48
C LEU A 33 14.10 1.32 -0.09
N VAL A 34 14.01 0.00 0.05
CA VAL A 34 13.74 -0.66 1.34
C VAL A 34 14.89 -0.42 2.31
N GLN A 35 16.14 -0.55 1.85
CA GLN A 35 17.33 -0.26 2.66
C GLN A 35 17.41 1.22 3.05
N TYR A 36 17.07 2.13 2.14
CA TYR A 36 17.01 3.56 2.40
C TYR A 36 16.02 3.89 3.52
N ILE A 37 14.81 3.32 3.47
CA ILE A 37 13.78 3.50 4.50
C ILE A 37 14.28 3.04 5.87
N PHE A 38 14.94 1.88 5.94
CA PHE A 38 15.46 1.36 7.21
C PHE A 38 16.61 2.19 7.80
N SER A 39 17.41 2.84 6.96
CA SER A 39 18.59 3.62 7.38
C SER A 39 18.28 5.08 7.71
N HIS A 40 17.13 5.60 7.28
CA HIS A 40 16.78 7.02 7.40
C HIS A 40 15.47 7.26 8.18
N GLN A 41 15.16 6.41 9.17
CA GLN A 41 13.86 6.39 9.87
C GLN A 41 13.40 7.75 10.43
N ASP A 42 14.34 8.63 10.77
CA ASP A 42 14.07 9.96 11.34
C ASP A 42 13.81 11.05 10.29
N SER A 43 13.87 10.74 8.99
CA SER A 43 13.62 11.71 7.93
C SER A 43 12.12 11.94 7.72
N ASP A 44 11.72 13.22 7.64
CA ASP A 44 10.34 13.66 7.39
C ASP A 44 9.73 13.06 6.11
N ARG A 45 10.58 12.58 5.18
CA ARG A 45 10.16 12.00 3.89
C ARG A 45 9.94 10.50 3.95
N ILE A 46 10.39 9.81 4.99
CA ILE A 46 10.20 8.35 5.12
C ILE A 46 8.74 7.94 5.13
N PRO A 47 7.83 8.60 5.88
CA PRO A 47 6.40 8.24 5.85
C PRO A 47 5.83 8.25 4.43
N MET A 48 6.22 9.21 3.60
CA MET A 48 5.82 9.32 2.20
C MET A 48 6.31 8.13 1.38
N PHE A 49 7.58 7.74 1.53
CA PHE A 49 8.15 6.59 0.82
C PHE A 49 7.59 5.26 1.28
N CYS A 50 7.33 5.07 2.57
CA CYS A 50 6.66 3.88 3.09
C CYS A 50 5.26 3.73 2.49
N GLN A 51 4.49 4.82 2.43
CA GLN A 51 3.16 4.80 1.86
C GLN A 51 3.19 4.53 0.35
N GLN A 52 4.16 5.11 -0.37
CA GLN A 52 4.39 4.83 -1.78
C GLN A 52 4.72 3.34 -2.03
N LEU A 53 5.62 2.77 -1.22
CA LEU A 53 6.01 1.37 -1.31
C LEU A 53 4.84 0.43 -1.02
N TYR A 54 4.01 0.78 -0.03
CA TYR A 54 2.80 0.05 0.30
C TYR A 54 1.79 0.04 -0.84
N ASP A 55 1.51 1.20 -1.43
CA ASP A 55 0.59 1.32 -2.57
C ASP A 55 1.10 0.52 -3.79
N LEU A 56 2.41 0.52 -4.04
CA LEU A 56 3.02 -0.31 -5.09
C LEU A 56 2.86 -1.81 -4.82
N ALA A 57 3.07 -2.25 -3.58
CA ALA A 57 2.86 -3.64 -3.19
C ALA A 57 1.40 -4.05 -3.35
N LEU A 58 0.47 -3.17 -2.92
CA LEU A 58 -0.96 -3.38 -3.11
C LEU A 58 -1.33 -3.48 -4.58
N LEU A 59 -0.84 -2.58 -5.43
CA LEU A 59 -1.09 -2.58 -6.88
C LEU A 59 -0.67 -3.90 -7.54
N SER A 60 0.40 -4.53 -7.07
CA SER A 60 0.83 -5.86 -7.54
C SER A 60 -0.13 -7.00 -7.15
N HIS A 61 -0.94 -6.81 -6.11
CA HIS A 61 -1.89 -7.82 -5.61
C HIS A 61 -3.33 -7.56 -6.05
N LYS A 62 -3.76 -6.28 -6.09
CA LYS A 62 -5.10 -5.84 -6.45
C LYS A 62 -5.07 -4.38 -6.93
N PRO A 63 -5.98 -3.96 -7.81
CA PRO A 63 -6.14 -2.54 -8.11
C PRO A 63 -6.50 -1.77 -6.83
N LEU A 64 -5.95 -0.56 -6.70
CA LEU A 64 -6.34 0.38 -5.65
C LEU A 64 -7.77 0.88 -5.91
N ASN A 65 -8.47 1.25 -4.85
CA ASN A 65 -9.76 1.92 -4.98
C ASN A 65 -9.58 3.33 -5.57
N PRO A 66 -10.62 3.96 -6.16
CA PRO A 66 -10.50 5.28 -6.79
C PRO A 66 -9.85 6.33 -5.89
N ASP A 67 -10.25 6.41 -4.62
CA ASP A 67 -9.70 7.40 -3.67
C ASP A 67 -8.23 7.13 -3.32
N GLU A 68 -7.85 5.86 -3.18
CA GLU A 68 -6.47 5.44 -2.92
C GLU A 68 -5.58 5.72 -4.13
N MET A 69 -6.10 5.47 -5.34
CA MET A 69 -5.43 5.80 -6.59
C MET A 69 -5.19 7.30 -6.74
N THR A 70 -6.18 8.14 -6.42
CA THR A 70 -6.01 9.61 -6.44
C THR A 70 -4.90 10.04 -5.48
N LYS A 71 -4.86 9.48 -4.25
CA LYS A 71 -3.79 9.77 -3.28
C LYS A 71 -2.42 9.29 -3.76
N PHE A 72 -2.36 8.10 -4.36
CA PHE A 72 -1.14 7.53 -4.92
C PHE A 72 -0.57 8.42 -6.04
N ILE A 73 -1.42 8.87 -6.98
CA ILE A 73 -1.01 9.77 -8.06
C ILE A 73 -0.49 11.09 -7.51
N ALA A 74 -1.21 11.70 -6.57
CA ALA A 74 -0.80 12.96 -5.95
C ALA A 74 0.59 12.83 -5.27
N ARG A 75 0.80 11.76 -4.50
CA ARG A 75 2.07 11.49 -3.83
C ARG A 75 3.20 11.21 -4.83
N SER A 76 2.90 10.46 -5.89
CA SER A 76 3.85 10.19 -6.96
C SER A 76 4.31 11.48 -7.65
N ASN A 77 3.39 12.40 -7.91
CA ASN A 77 3.71 13.71 -8.47
C ASN A 77 4.57 14.55 -7.52
N GLU A 78 4.27 14.56 -6.23
CA GLU A 78 5.08 15.26 -5.24
C GLU A 78 6.51 14.74 -5.19
N ILE A 79 6.69 13.41 -5.18
CA ILE A 79 8.02 12.78 -5.23
C ILE A 79 8.77 13.17 -6.51
N MET A 80 8.11 13.10 -7.68
CA MET A 80 8.73 13.50 -8.95
C MET A 80 9.15 14.97 -8.95
N MET A 81 8.34 15.86 -8.38
CA MET A 81 8.67 17.29 -8.26
C MET A 81 9.83 17.56 -7.30
N LEU A 82 10.06 16.70 -6.30
CA LEU A 82 11.22 16.78 -5.42
C LEU A 82 12.51 16.30 -6.11
N LEU A 83 12.42 15.35 -7.04
CA LEU A 83 13.55 14.84 -7.81
C LEU A 83 13.95 15.73 -8.98
N ALA A 84 12.99 16.48 -9.54
CA ALA A 84 13.20 17.39 -10.66
C ALA A 84 13.78 18.77 -10.27
N LYS A 85 14.10 18.97 -8.99
CA LYS A 85 14.76 20.17 -8.45
C LYS A 85 16.21 19.86 -8.11
#